data_AF-A0A2W7A5W2-F1
#
_entry.id   AF-A0A2W7A5W2-F1
#
_cell.length_a   1.000
_cell.length_b   1.000
_cell.length_c   1.000
_cell.angle_alpha   90.00
_cell.angle_beta   90.00
_cell.angle_gamma   90.00
#
_symmetry.space_group_name_H-M   'P 1'
#
loop_
_entity.id
_entity.type
_entity.pdbx_description
1 polymer ?
#
loop_
_entity_poly.entity_id
_entity_poly.type
_entity_poly.pdbx_seq_one_letter_code
_entity_poly.pdbx_strand_id
1 'polypeptide(L)'
;MVFTHQLKIDTTLGFLYVSFFSMFLGFFAWYRGLSLGGVARIGQVQLLQPFLTILASAIFLGEHLTFGTLSFAAGVIICVALGKRTQINATP
;
A
#
# COMPACT_ATOMS: atom_id res chain seq x y z
N MET A 1 33.12 -17.85 -3.18
CA MET A 1 32.52 -18.31 -1.90
C MET A 1 32.20 -17.18 -0.90
N VAL A 2 32.71 -15.95 -1.06
CA VAL A 2 32.46 -14.86 -0.10
C VAL A 2 31.07 -14.20 -0.28
N PHE A 3 30.59 -14.04 -1.52
CA PHE A 3 29.28 -13.43 -1.81
C PHE A 3 28.08 -14.20 -1.22
N THR A 4 28.15 -15.53 -1.19
CA THR A 4 27.04 -16.38 -0.69
C THR A 4 26.83 -16.27 0.82
N HIS A 5 27.86 -15.93 1.59
CA HIS A 5 27.77 -15.84 3.06
C HIS A 5 27.24 -14.47 3.51
N GLN A 6 27.61 -13.40 2.80
CA GLN A 6 27.06 -12.05 2.99
C GLN A 6 25.58 -12.00 2.60
N LEU A 7 25.23 -12.50 1.41
CA LEU A 7 23.84 -12.61 0.94
C LEU A 7 22.93 -13.36 1.93
N LYS A 8 23.44 -14.39 2.59
CA LYS A 8 22.65 -15.21 3.52
C LYS A 8 22.33 -14.45 4.81
N ILE A 9 23.26 -13.66 5.35
CA ILE A 9 23.04 -12.88 6.57
C ILE A 9 22.09 -11.71 6.29
N ASP A 10 22.31 -10.95 5.22
CA ASP A 10 21.47 -9.81 4.86
C ASP A 10 20.03 -10.24 4.54
N THR A 11 19.86 -11.32 3.78
CA THR A 11 18.53 -11.85 3.44
C THR A 11 17.82 -12.41 4.68
N THR A 12 18.53 -13.09 5.57
CA THR A 12 17.94 -13.63 6.81
C THR A 12 17.52 -12.50 7.75
N LEU A 13 18.34 -11.47 7.90
CA LEU A 13 18.00 -10.30 8.72
C LEU A 13 16.83 -9.52 8.11
N GLY A 14 16.82 -9.29 6.79
CA GLY A 14 15.70 -8.67 6.09
C GLY A 14 14.41 -9.48 6.23
N PHE A 15 14.49 -10.81 6.11
CA PHE A 15 13.36 -11.71 6.33
C PHE A 15 12.81 -11.60 7.76
N LEU A 16 13.68 -11.71 8.77
CA LEU A 16 13.28 -11.58 10.18
C LEU A 16 12.64 -10.22 10.46
N TYR A 17 13.22 -9.14 9.90
CA TYR A 17 12.67 -7.81 10.04
C TYR A 17 11.25 -7.70 9.45
N VAL A 18 11.08 -8.10 8.18
CA VAL A 18 9.79 -8.01 7.48
C VAL A 18 8.75 -8.91 8.15
N SER A 19 9.10 -10.15 8.51
CA SER A 19 8.17 -11.09 9.14
C SER A 19 7.76 -10.66 10.54
N PHE A 20 8.70 -10.20 11.38
CA PHE A 20 8.39 -9.87 12.77
C PHE A 20 7.80 -8.47 12.93
N PHE A 21 8.42 -7.44 12.36
CA PHE A 21 7.97 -6.08 12.56
C PHE A 21 6.84 -5.71 11.60
N SER A 22 7.03 -5.91 10.30
CA SER A 22 6.05 -5.44 9.30
C SER A 22 4.80 -6.33 9.26
N MET A 23 4.99 -7.65 9.31
CA MET A 23 3.89 -8.61 9.14
C MET A 23 3.29 -9.11 10.46
N PHE A 24 4.07 -9.31 11.52
CA PHE A 24 3.49 -9.72 12.81
C PHE A 24 3.06 -8.51 13.65
N LEU A 25 3.99 -7.62 14.02
CA LEU A 25 3.68 -6.47 14.88
C LEU A 25 2.78 -5.44 14.19
N GLY A 26 3.04 -5.15 12.91
CA GLY A 26 2.23 -4.22 12.12
C GLY A 26 0.75 -4.63 12.06
N PHE A 27 0.45 -5.93 12.11
CA PHE A 27 -0.93 -6.42 12.08
C PHE A 27 -1.71 -6.08 13.36
N PHE A 28 -1.08 -5.93 14.53
CA PHE A 28 -1.80 -5.46 15.73
C PHE A 28 -2.34 -4.04 15.54
N ALA A 29 -1.51 -3.14 15.04
CA ALA A 29 -1.92 -1.77 14.73
C ALA A 29 -2.99 -1.75 13.64
N TRP A 30 -2.81 -2.57 12.59
CA TRP A 30 -3.75 -2.68 11.49
C TRP A 30 -5.12 -3.21 11.92
N TYR A 31 -5.17 -4.33 12.65
CA TYR A 31 -6.42 -4.90 13.17
C TYR A 31 -7.12 -3.95 14.14
N ARG A 32 -6.36 -3.26 14.99
CA ARG A 32 -6.94 -2.22 15.84
C ARG A 32 -7.55 -1.09 14.99
N GLY A 33 -6.85 -0.64 13.95
CA GLY A 33 -7.39 0.34 13.00
C GLY A 33 -8.66 -0.14 12.29
N LEU A 34 -8.71 -1.40 11.87
CA LEU A 34 -9.89 -2.04 11.29
C LEU A 34 -11.05 -2.11 12.28
N SER A 35 -10.78 -2.41 13.55
CA SER A 35 -11.81 -2.44 14.59
C SER A 35 -12.40 -1.07 14.90
N LEU A 36 -11.59 -0.01 14.82
CA LEU A 36 -12.01 1.38 15.08
C LEU A 36 -12.77 1.98 13.91
N GLY A 37 -12.32 1.72 12.67
CA GLY A 37 -12.85 2.35 11.46
C GLY A 37 -13.89 1.51 10.70
N GLY A 38 -13.97 0.20 10.97
CA GLY A 38 -14.74 -0.75 10.19
C GLY A 38 -14.06 -1.13 8.86
N VAL A 39 -14.18 -2.40 8.46
CA VAL A 39 -13.49 -2.94 7.27
C VAL A 39 -13.86 -2.19 5.99
N ALA A 40 -15.15 -1.87 5.79
CA ALA A 40 -15.62 -1.19 4.59
C ALA A 40 -15.00 0.22 4.43
N ARG A 41 -14.89 0.99 5.52
CA ARG A 41 -14.33 2.35 5.47
C ARG A 41 -12.83 2.33 5.28
N ILE A 42 -12.11 1.45 5.99
CA ILE A 42 -10.65 1.33 5.86
C ILE A 42 -10.26 0.81 4.47
N GLY A 43 -11.05 -0.09 3.87
CA GLY A 43 -10.88 -0.50 2.48
C GLY A 43 -10.99 0.67 1.49
N GLN A 44 -11.91 1.61 1.73
CA GLN A 44 -12.03 2.82 0.91
C GLN A 44 -10.84 3.77 1.11
N VAL A 45 -10.29 3.87 2.32
CA VAL A 45 -9.07 4.66 2.60
C VAL A 45 -7.86 4.05 1.87
N GLN A 46 -7.77 2.73 1.77
CA GLN A 46 -6.70 2.07 1.01
C GLN A 46 -6.71 2.40 -0.48
N LEU A 47 -7.85 2.80 -1.07
CA LEU A 47 -7.87 3.28 -2.46
C LEU A 47 -7.02 4.55 -2.64
N LEU A 48 -6.79 5.31 -1.57
CA LEU A 48 -5.91 6.47 -1.59
C LEU A 48 -4.41 6.09 -1.54
N GLN A 49 -4.08 4.89 -1.04
CA GLN A 49 -2.70 4.46 -0.81
C GLN A 49 -1.82 4.54 -2.06
N PRO A 50 -2.22 4.04 -3.25
CA PRO A 50 -1.37 4.13 -4.44
C PRO A 50 -1.00 5.57 -4.81
N PHE A 51 -1.92 6.51 -4.64
CA PHE A 51 -1.70 7.93 -4.95
C PHE A 51 -0.77 8.60 -3.94
N LEU A 52 -0.95 8.28 -2.65
CA LEU A 52 -0.03 8.74 -1.60
C LEU A 52 1.36 8.18 -1.80
N THR A 53 1.49 6.92 -2.25
CA THR A 53 2.79 6.34 -2.58
C THR A 53 3.46 7.07 -3.73
N ILE A 54 2.73 7.38 -4.82
CA ILE A 54 3.28 8.17 -5.94
C ILE A 54 3.76 9.55 -5.45
N LEU A 55 2.94 10.23 -4.64
CA LEU A 55 3.29 11.53 -4.08
C LEU A 55 4.50 11.45 -3.14
N ALA A 56 4.54 10.43 -2.28
CA ALA A 56 5.65 10.19 -1.37
C ALA A 56 6.95 9.87 -2.15
N SER A 57 6.90 9.06 -3.20
CA SER A 57 8.05 8.83 -4.08
C SER A 57 8.55 10.13 -4.71
N ALA A 58 7.66 10.99 -5.19
CA ALA A 58 8.06 12.29 -5.74
C ALA A 58 8.71 13.20 -4.69
N ILE A 59 8.19 13.24 -3.46
CA ILE A 59 8.70 14.09 -2.38
C ILE A 59 10.00 13.55 -1.77
N PHE A 60 10.02 12.27 -1.40
CA PHE A 60 11.12 11.67 -0.63
C PHE A 60 12.24 11.13 -1.51
N LEU A 61 11.92 10.57 -2.69
CA LEU A 61 12.90 10.04 -3.63
C LEU A 61 13.25 11.04 -4.74
N GLY A 62 12.49 12.13 -4.87
CA GLY A 62 12.71 13.14 -5.92
C GLY A 62 12.32 12.62 -7.31
N GLU A 63 11.47 11.59 -7.40
CA GLU A 63 11.08 11.04 -8.70
C GLU A 63 10.28 12.05 -9.52
N HIS A 64 10.64 12.19 -10.79
CA HIS A 64 9.94 13.08 -11.71
C HIS A 64 8.57 12.49 -12.07
N LEU A 65 7.50 13.18 -11.67
CA LEU A 65 6.14 12.88 -12.08
C LEU A 65 5.97 13.24 -13.55
N THR A 66 6.07 12.22 -14.42
CA THR A 66 5.83 12.39 -15.84
C THR A 66 4.35 12.59 -16.14
N PHE A 67 4.05 13.16 -17.30
CA PHE A 67 2.69 13.25 -17.80
C PHE A 67 2.02 11.87 -17.95
N GLY A 68 2.80 10.82 -18.28
CA GLY A 68 2.31 9.44 -18.33
C GLY A 68 1.82 8.94 -16.97
N THR A 69 2.61 9.17 -15.92
CA THR A 69 2.25 8.78 -14.55
C THR A 69 0.96 9.49 -14.09
N LEU A 70 0.85 10.79 -14.36
CA LEU A 70 -0.30 11.59 -13.95
C LEU A 70 -1.57 11.23 -14.74
N SER A 71 -1.46 11.01 -16.05
CA SER A 71 -2.60 10.61 -16.88
C SER A 71 -3.11 9.21 -16.54
N PHE A 72 -2.21 8.26 -16.24
CA PHE A 72 -2.59 6.94 -15.74
C PHE A 72 -3.26 7.02 -14.36
N ALA A 73 -2.69 7.79 -13.43
CA ALA A 73 -3.29 8.02 -12.11
C ALA A 73 -4.71 8.60 -12.23
N ALA A 74 -4.92 9.58 -13.12
CA ALA A 74 -6.25 10.12 -13.41
C ALA A 74 -7.20 9.05 -13.96
N GLY A 75 -6.74 8.20 -14.87
CA GLY A 75 -7.50 7.06 -15.39
C GLY A 75 -7.94 6.09 -14.29
N VAL A 76 -7.05 5.75 -13.35
CA VAL A 76 -7.37 4.91 -12.19
C VAL A 76 -8.41 5.59 -11.29
N ILE A 77 -8.30 6.90 -11.04
CA ILE A 77 -9.30 7.66 -10.27
C ILE A 77 -10.67 7.57 -10.92
N ILE A 78 -10.75 7.73 -12.25
CA ILE A 78 -12.01 7.61 -13.00
C ILE A 78 -12.57 6.19 -12.86
N CYS A 79 -11.75 5.15 -13.04
CA CYS A 79 -12.17 3.76 -12.88
C CYS A 79 -12.71 3.47 -11.48
N VAL A 80 -12.00 3.92 -10.44
CA VAL A 80 -12.43 3.79 -9.04
C VAL A 80 -13.73 4.56 -8.79
N ALA A 81 -13.86 5.78 -9.31
CA ALA A 81 -15.07 6.58 -9.16
C ALA A 81 -16.29 5.93 -9.82
N LEU A 82 -16.12 5.33 -11.00
CA LEU A 82 -17.17 4.56 -11.67
C LEU A 82 -17.52 3.29 -10.89
N GLY A 83 -16.52 2.52 -10.44
CA GLY A 83 -16.73 1.31 -9.66
C GLY A 83 -17.44 1.57 -8.32
N LYS A 84 -17.12 2.67 -7.63
CA LYS A 84 -17.81 3.07 -6.40
C LYS A 84 -19.29 3.42 -6.63
N ARG A 85 -19.65 3.92 -7.82
CA ARG A 85 -21.05 4.22 -8.17
C ARG A 85 -21.86 2.97 -8.48
N THR A 86 -21.20 1.89 -8.92
CA THR A 86 -21.86 0.62 -9.24
C THR A 86 -21.85 -0.37 -8.07
N GLN A 87 -21.30 0.00 -6.90
CA GLN A 87 -21.43 -0.81 -5.69
C GLN A 87 -22.90 -0.88 -5.29
N ILE A 88 -23.52 -2.02 -5.62
CA ILE A 88 -24.88 -2.37 -5.24
C ILE A 88 -24.87 -2.49 -3.71
N ASN A 89 -25.57 -1.60 -3.00
CA ASN A 89 -25.83 -1.83 -1.59
C ASN A 89 -26.60 -3.14 -1.49
N ALA A 90 -25.97 -4.19 -0.98
CA ALA A 90 -26.68 -5.40 -0.62
C ALA A 90 -27.66 -5.01 0.49
N THR A 91 -28.94 -4.90 0.13
CA THR A 91 -30.04 -4.79 1.09
C THR A 91 -29.96 -6.02 2.02
N PRO A 92 -30.10 -5.84 3.34
CA PRO A 92 -29.92 -6.92 4.33
C PRO A 92 -30.85 -8.12 4.10
#